data_AF-A0A7S1JMI7-F1
#
_entry.id   AF-A0A7S1JMI7-F1
#
_cell.length_a   1.000
_cell.length_b   1.000
_cell.length_c   1.000
_cell.angle_alpha   90.00
_cell.angle_beta   90.00
_cell.angle_gamma   90.00
#
_symmetry.space_group_name_H-M   'P 1'
#
loop_
_entity.id
_entity.type
_entity.pdbx_description
1 polymer ?
#
loop_
_entity_poly.entity_id
_entity_poly.type
_entity_poly.pdbx_seq_one_letter_code
_entity_poly.pdbx_strand_id
1 'polypeptide(L)'
;GWWKMNSFFSSLWTPPYGHISFTHTPPFPAACCVAPSKLHKRGVFATRHLHRGELIEMCPVLKIDARYLLPQTGLRDYVFDPQEAWCGPGKHTCLLALGNGSLYNHAPNGRGANCTWHYDKTREVMVL
;
A
#
# COMPACT_ATOMS: atom_id res chain seq x y z
N GLY A 1 -11.40 9.31 16.25
CA GLY A 1 -10.33 8.65 17.02
C GLY A 1 -9.25 8.28 16.05
N TRP A 2 -8.04 8.77 16.27
CA TRP A 2 -6.89 8.59 15.38
C TRP A 2 -6.23 7.24 15.68
N TRP A 3 -6.14 6.35 14.69
CA TRP A 3 -5.44 5.08 14.84
C TRP A 3 -4.16 5.12 14.00
N LYS A 4 -3.04 5.32 14.70
CA LYS A 4 -1.69 5.26 14.14
C LYS A 4 -1.36 3.82 13.74
N MET A 5 -0.97 3.63 12.49
CA MET A 5 -0.27 2.43 12.06
C MET A 5 1.22 2.65 12.33
N ASN A 6 1.86 1.73 13.07
CA ASN A 6 3.27 1.85 13.40
C ASN A 6 4.12 1.80 12.14
N SER A 7 4.68 2.93 11.75
CA SER A 7 5.87 3.01 10.89
C SER A 7 7.06 2.50 11.69
N PHE A 8 7.57 1.32 11.36
CA PHE A 8 8.88 0.91 11.85
C PHE A 8 9.94 1.42 10.88
N PHE A 9 10.72 2.41 11.34
CA PHE A 9 12.04 2.68 10.79
C PHE A 9 12.97 1.55 11.25
N SER A 10 13.45 0.74 10.30
CA SER A 10 14.68 -0.02 10.48
C SER A 10 15.75 0.63 9.61
N SER A 11 16.77 1.16 10.26
CA SER A 11 18.00 1.66 9.65
C SER A 11 18.60 0.65 8.68
N LEU A 12 19.06 1.16 7.53
CA LEU A 12 19.98 0.51 6.58
C LEU A 12 19.55 -0.87 6.06
N TRP A 13 18.51 -0.88 5.22
CA TRP A 13 18.36 -1.95 4.23
C TRP A 13 18.49 -1.37 2.83
N THR A 14 19.64 -1.60 2.19
CA THR A 14 19.80 -1.43 0.74
C THR A 14 19.32 -2.71 0.07
N PRO A 15 18.29 -2.66 -0.80
CA PRO A 15 17.88 -3.84 -1.54
C PRO A 15 19.02 -4.32 -2.46
N PRO A 16 19.31 -5.62 -2.55
CA PRO A 16 20.27 -6.16 -3.51
C PRO A 16 19.64 -6.30 -4.91
N TYR A 17 18.77 -5.38 -5.31
CA TYR A 17 18.12 -5.46 -6.62
C TYR A 17 18.96 -4.70 -7.63
N GLY A 18 19.84 -5.45 -8.30
CA GLY A 18 20.45 -5.03 -9.56
C GLY A 18 19.38 -4.59 -10.57
N HIS A 19 19.81 -3.79 -11.55
CA HIS A 19 19.00 -3.23 -12.64
C HIS A 19 17.80 -4.12 -13.04
N ILE A 20 16.61 -3.79 -12.55
CA ILE A 20 15.37 -4.43 -13.01
C ILE A 20 15.00 -3.75 -14.33
N SER A 21 15.27 -4.43 -15.45
CA SER A 21 14.81 -4.02 -16.77
C SER A 21 13.29 -4.22 -16.88
N PHE A 22 12.57 -3.15 -17.21
CA PHE A 22 11.10 -3.08 -17.30
C PHE A 22 10.50 -3.77 -18.55
N THR A 23 11.11 -4.82 -19.08
CA THR A 23 10.63 -5.51 -20.29
C THR A 23 9.90 -6.83 -20.01
N HIS A 24 9.73 -7.19 -18.74
CA HIS A 24 8.98 -8.37 -18.31
C HIS A 24 8.29 -8.13 -16.96
N THR A 25 7.46 -7.10 -16.85
CA THR A 25 6.47 -7.05 -15.77
C THR A 25 5.43 -8.12 -16.09
N PRO A 26 5.36 -9.26 -15.36
CA PRO A 26 4.19 -10.13 -15.48
C PRO A 26 2.96 -9.28 -15.17
N PRO A 27 1.78 -9.58 -15.73
CA PRO A 27 0.56 -8.88 -15.36
C PRO A 27 0.34 -9.09 -13.85
N PHE A 28 0.66 -8.05 -13.07
CA PHE A 28 0.24 -7.92 -11.68
C PHE A 28 -1.30 -7.83 -11.73
N PRO A 29 -2.00 -8.95 -11.48
CA PRO A 29 -2.06 -9.59 -10.17
C PRO A 29 -1.97 -11.14 -10.22
N ALA A 30 -0.99 -11.75 -10.89
CA ALA A 30 -0.96 -13.22 -11.03
C ALA A 30 -0.89 -14.01 -9.69
N ALA A 31 -0.34 -13.41 -8.63
CA ALA A 31 -0.15 -14.07 -7.33
C ALA A 31 -1.29 -13.85 -6.33
N CYS A 32 -2.24 -12.95 -6.64
CA CYS A 32 -3.30 -12.55 -5.72
C CYS A 32 -4.64 -12.36 -6.46
N CYS A 33 -5.75 -12.67 -5.82
CA CYS A 33 -7.09 -12.39 -6.34
C CYS A 33 -7.90 -11.55 -5.34
N VAL A 34 -8.85 -10.79 -5.86
CA VAL A 34 -9.82 -10.05 -5.04
C VAL A 34 -11.04 -10.94 -4.83
N ALA A 35 -11.42 -11.17 -3.58
CA ALA A 35 -12.59 -11.95 -3.22
C ALA A 35 -13.35 -11.31 -2.04
N PRO A 36 -14.61 -11.72 -1.78
CA PRO A 36 -15.32 -11.31 -0.58
C PRO A 36 -14.52 -11.65 0.70
N SER A 37 -14.44 -10.70 1.63
CA SER A 37 -13.71 -10.86 2.88
C SER A 37 -14.66 -10.77 4.07
N LYS A 38 -14.46 -11.64 5.06
CA LYS A 38 -15.21 -11.61 6.32
C LYS A 38 -14.82 -10.43 7.22
N LEU A 39 -13.69 -9.76 6.94
CA LEU A 39 -13.26 -8.57 7.69
C LEU A 39 -13.97 -7.31 7.19
N HIS A 40 -13.80 -7.02 5.90
CA HIS A 40 -14.45 -5.91 5.24
C HIS A 40 -14.76 -6.32 3.81
N LYS A 41 -16.02 -6.16 3.36
CA LYS A 41 -16.53 -6.32 1.98
C LYS A 41 -15.65 -7.15 1.03
N ARG A 42 -14.51 -6.60 0.56
CA ARG A 42 -13.53 -7.26 -0.31
C ARG A 42 -12.16 -7.36 0.37
N GLY A 43 -11.37 -8.34 -0.03
CA GLY A 43 -9.97 -8.48 0.38
C GLY A 43 -9.12 -9.08 -0.73
N VAL A 44 -7.80 -8.99 -0.55
CA VAL A 44 -6.81 -9.58 -1.45
C VAL A 44 -6.29 -10.88 -0.85
N PHE A 45 -6.29 -11.95 -1.64
CA PHE A 45 -5.94 -13.30 -1.20
C PHE A 45 -4.91 -13.90 -2.15
N ALA A 46 -3.89 -14.56 -1.59
CA ALA A 46 -2.87 -15.22 -2.40
C ALA A 46 -3.47 -16.41 -3.19
N THR A 47 -3.14 -16.51 -4.48
CA THR A 47 -3.53 -17.63 -5.36
C THR A 47 -2.52 -18.78 -5.34
N ARG A 48 -1.37 -18.56 -4.70
CA ARG A 48 -0.27 -19.52 -4.51
C ARG A 48 0.48 -19.23 -3.21
N HIS A 49 1.44 -20.09 -2.87
CA HIS A 49 2.39 -19.79 -1.81
C HIS A 49 3.27 -18.60 -2.18
N LEU A 50 3.47 -17.71 -1.20
CA LEU A 50 4.34 -16.54 -1.27
C LEU A 50 5.49 -16.71 -0.26
N HIS A 51 6.69 -16.32 -0.65
CA HIS A 51 7.85 -16.30 0.22
C HIS A 51 7.91 -14.99 1.02
N ARG A 52 8.51 -15.04 2.21
CA ARG A 52 8.76 -13.83 3.01
C ARG A 52 9.66 -12.87 2.22
N GLY A 53 9.21 -11.63 2.04
CA GLY A 53 9.94 -10.59 1.30
C GLY A 53 9.75 -10.65 -0.22
N GLU A 54 8.90 -11.55 -0.71
CA GLU A 54 8.53 -11.59 -2.12
C GLU A 54 7.67 -10.37 -2.49
N LEU A 55 7.97 -9.76 -3.64
CA LEU A 55 7.18 -8.65 -4.18
C LEU A 55 5.80 -9.16 -4.63
N ILE A 56 4.73 -8.59 -4.07
CA ILE A 56 3.36 -8.98 -4.37
C ILE A 56 2.75 -8.07 -5.43
N GLU A 57 2.90 -6.75 -5.27
CA GLU A 57 2.32 -5.77 -6.19
C GLU A 57 3.07 -4.42 -6.16
N MET A 58 3.13 -3.75 -7.32
CA MET A 58 3.52 -2.35 -7.43
C MET A 58 2.34 -1.55 -7.96
N CYS A 59 1.69 -0.82 -7.07
CA CYS A 59 0.47 -0.09 -7.39
C CYS A 59 0.80 1.37 -7.68
N PRO A 60 0.45 1.92 -8.86
CA PRO A 60 0.52 3.37 -9.08
C PRO A 60 -0.27 4.10 -7.99
N VAL A 61 0.23 5.25 -7.53
CA VAL A 61 -0.47 6.06 -6.53
C VAL A 61 -1.01 7.35 -7.09
N LEU A 62 -2.25 7.70 -6.73
CA LEU A 62 -2.80 9.03 -6.93
C LEU A 62 -2.54 9.86 -5.67
N LYS A 63 -1.84 10.98 -5.82
CA LYS A 63 -1.62 11.96 -4.75
C LYS A 63 -2.87 12.83 -4.59
N ILE A 64 -3.43 12.86 -3.40
CA ILE A 64 -4.63 13.62 -3.07
C ILE A 64 -4.31 14.56 -1.92
N ASP A 65 -4.58 15.84 -2.10
CA ASP A 65 -4.54 16.79 -0.99
C ASP A 65 -5.66 16.44 0.01
N ALA A 66 -5.31 16.29 1.28
CA ALA A 66 -6.22 15.86 2.33
C ALA A 66 -7.47 16.75 2.47
N ARG A 67 -7.42 18.00 2.02
CA ARG A 67 -8.57 18.91 1.97
C ARG A 67 -9.70 18.39 1.07
N TYR A 68 -9.40 17.58 0.06
CA TYR A 68 -10.39 16.96 -0.83
C TYR A 68 -10.91 15.62 -0.33
N LEU A 69 -10.34 15.07 0.75
CA LEU A 69 -10.85 13.87 1.40
C LEU A 69 -12.05 14.24 2.28
N LEU A 70 -13.16 14.59 1.66
CA LEU A 70 -14.41 14.89 2.36
C LEU A 70 -15.01 13.61 2.95
N PRO A 71 -15.67 13.65 4.13
CA PRO A 71 -16.28 12.45 4.73
C PRO A 71 -17.25 11.72 3.80
N GLN A 72 -17.95 12.46 2.93
CA GLN A 72 -18.97 11.95 2.03
C GLN A 72 -18.41 11.10 0.88
N THR A 73 -17.11 11.21 0.56
CA THR A 73 -16.50 10.45 -0.54
C THR A 73 -16.16 9.01 -0.15
N GLY A 74 -16.10 8.70 1.15
CA GLY A 74 -15.63 7.41 1.66
C GLY A 74 -14.14 7.11 1.39
N LEU A 75 -13.40 8.01 0.73
CA LEU A 75 -12.01 7.79 0.34
C LEU A 75 -11.04 7.80 1.53
N ARG A 76 -11.45 8.36 2.67
CA ARG A 76 -10.62 8.40 3.88
C ARG A 76 -10.18 7.02 4.36
N ASP A 77 -11.00 6.00 4.11
CA ASP A 77 -10.72 4.62 4.53
C ASP A 77 -9.75 3.89 3.58
N TYR A 78 -9.37 4.52 2.46
CA TYR A 78 -8.58 3.90 1.38
C TYR A 78 -7.26 4.61 1.08
N VAL A 79 -7.02 5.76 1.72
CA VAL A 79 -5.80 6.53 1.53
C VAL A 79 -4.75 6.21 2.57
N PHE A 80 -3.50 6.32 2.14
CA PHE A 80 -2.32 6.13 2.96
C PHE A 80 -1.69 7.50 3.24
N ASP A 81 -1.25 7.69 4.48
CA ASP A 81 -0.43 8.83 4.87
C ASP A 81 1.04 8.40 4.82
N PRO A 82 1.76 8.65 3.73
CA PRO A 82 3.21 8.53 3.74
C PRO A 82 3.73 9.61 4.69
N GLN A 83 4.27 9.22 5.84
CA GLN A 83 4.85 10.16 6.82
C GLN A 83 5.85 11.15 6.20
N GLU A 84 6.42 10.80 5.04
CA GLU A 84 7.34 11.63 4.28
C GLU A 84 6.74 12.48 3.15
N ALA A 85 5.41 12.47 2.91
CA ALA A 85 4.73 13.41 1.99
C ALA A 85 4.04 14.55 2.75
N TRP A 86 4.61 14.91 3.90
CA TRP A 86 4.33 16.16 4.56
C TRP A 86 4.87 17.31 3.69
N CYS A 87 3.99 18.05 3.01
CA CYS A 87 4.38 19.13 2.10
C CYS A 87 4.42 20.51 2.81
N GLY A 88 4.77 20.50 4.10
CA GLY A 88 4.81 21.69 4.96
C GLY A 88 3.49 22.01 5.68
N PRO A 89 3.46 23.10 6.47
CA PRO A 89 2.29 23.48 7.27
C PRO A 89 1.05 23.67 6.39
N GLY A 90 -0.01 22.89 6.65
CA GLY A 90 -1.29 23.00 5.96
C GLY A 90 -1.40 22.27 4.61
N LYS A 91 -0.37 21.55 4.17
CA LYS A 91 -0.41 20.71 2.96
C LYS A 91 -0.11 19.26 3.29
N HIS A 92 -1.16 18.53 3.67
CA HIS A 92 -1.09 17.11 3.92
C HIS A 92 -1.48 16.35 2.65
N THR A 93 -0.54 15.62 2.05
CA THR A 93 -0.79 14.82 0.85
C THR A 93 -0.98 13.36 1.26
N CYS A 94 -2.11 12.78 0.89
CA CYS A 94 -2.37 11.36 1.06
C CYS A 94 -2.20 10.63 -0.29
N LEU A 95 -1.95 9.33 -0.24
CA LEU A 95 -1.80 8.47 -1.41
C LEU A 95 -3.01 7.55 -1.51
N LEU A 96 -3.64 7.50 -2.68
CA LEU A 96 -4.61 6.46 -3.02
C LEU A 96 -3.91 5.44 -3.90
N ALA A 97 -3.74 4.21 -3.41
CA ALA A 97 -3.11 3.15 -4.19
C ALA A 97 -4.11 2.55 -5.18
N LEU A 98 -3.77 2.63 -6.48
CA LEU A 98 -4.54 2.01 -7.55
C LEU A 98 -4.27 0.49 -7.59
N GLY A 99 -4.71 -0.18 -8.66
CA GLY A 99 -4.64 -1.66 -8.72
C GLY A 99 -5.43 -2.27 -7.56
N ASN A 100 -4.85 -3.27 -6.87
CA ASN A 100 -5.44 -3.81 -5.64
C ASN A 100 -4.90 -3.15 -4.37
N GLY A 101 -4.05 -2.13 -4.47
CA GLY A 101 -3.33 -1.57 -3.31
C GLY A 101 -4.24 -1.12 -2.17
N SER A 102 -5.30 -0.38 -2.49
CA SER A 102 -6.30 0.05 -1.49
C SER A 102 -7.31 -1.05 -1.10
N LEU A 103 -7.20 -2.29 -1.61
CA LEU A 103 -8.09 -3.40 -1.26
C LEU A 103 -7.48 -4.36 -0.22
N TYR A 104 -6.21 -4.20 0.14
CA TYR A 104 -5.60 -4.96 1.22
C TYR A 104 -6.21 -4.55 2.56
N ASN A 105 -6.81 -5.51 3.25
CA ASN A 105 -7.42 -5.27 4.55
C ASN A 105 -6.35 -5.11 5.64
N HIS A 106 -6.65 -4.28 6.62
CA HIS A 106 -5.86 -4.22 7.84
C HIS A 106 -6.02 -5.53 8.64
N ALA A 107 -4.90 -6.00 9.21
CA ALA A 107 -4.95 -7.13 10.11
C ALA A 107 -5.77 -6.77 11.37
N PRO A 108 -6.70 -7.63 11.81
CA PRO A 108 -7.46 -7.39 13.04
C PRO A 108 -6.53 -7.28 14.24
N ASN A 109 -6.93 -6.50 15.24
CA ASN A 109 -6.18 -6.34 16.49
C ASN A 109 -5.74 -7.70 17.08
N GLY A 110 -4.45 -7.82 17.38
CA GLY A 110 -3.85 -9.06 17.93
C GLY A 110 -3.45 -10.11 16.89
N ARG A 111 -3.76 -9.90 15.60
CA ARG A 111 -3.20 -10.70 14.50
C ARG A 111 -2.15 -9.85 13.78
N GLY A 112 -0.92 -10.36 13.64
CA GLY A 112 0.12 -9.68 12.88
C GLY A 112 -0.25 -9.57 11.41
N ALA A 113 0.07 -8.45 10.77
CA ALA A 113 -0.01 -8.32 9.32
C ALA A 113 1.00 -9.28 8.66
N ASN A 114 0.59 -9.92 7.57
CA ASN A 114 1.42 -10.83 6.78
C ASN A 114 2.02 -10.16 5.53
N CYS A 115 1.71 -8.88 5.32
CA CYS A 115 2.20 -8.04 4.23
C CYS A 115 2.62 -6.69 4.82
N THR A 116 3.66 -6.10 4.23
CA THR A 116 4.08 -4.73 4.51
C THR A 116 3.91 -3.90 3.25
N TRP A 117 4.00 -2.57 3.37
CA TRP A 117 4.04 -1.71 2.20
C TRP A 117 5.02 -0.57 2.44
N HIS A 118 5.57 -0.03 1.36
CA HIS A 118 6.28 1.24 1.37
C HIS A 118 5.97 2.04 0.11
N TYR A 119 6.18 3.35 0.18
CA TYR A 119 6.00 4.24 -0.95
C TYR A 119 7.34 4.50 -1.64
N ASP A 120 7.49 4.07 -2.90
CA ASP A 120 8.63 4.43 -3.74
C ASP A 120 8.35 5.76 -4.42
N LYS A 121 8.97 6.82 -3.88
CA LYS A 121 8.86 8.21 -4.39
C LYS A 121 9.40 8.40 -5.80
N THR A 122 10.40 7.62 -6.19
CA THR A 122 11.06 7.77 -7.50
C THR A 122 10.15 7.26 -8.60
N ARG A 123 9.44 6.17 -8.30
CA ARG A 123 8.54 5.50 -9.25
C ARG A 123 7.07 5.88 -9.08
N GLU A 124 6.73 6.62 -8.02
CA GLU A 124 5.36 6.97 -7.64
C GLU A 124 4.44 5.74 -7.54
N VAL A 125 4.91 4.73 -6.81
CA VAL A 125 4.16 3.47 -6.58
C VAL A 125 4.17 3.07 -5.11
N MET A 126 3.09 2.42 -4.68
CA MET A 126 3.04 1.66 -3.45
C MET A 126 3.53 0.24 -3.73
N VAL A 127 4.57 -0.18 -3.02
CA VAL A 127 5.19 -1.49 -3.15
C VAL A 127 4.74 -2.35 -1.98
N LEU A 128 4.14 -3.51 -2.28
CA LEU A 128 3.63 -4.51 -1.34
C LEU A 128 4.51 -5.76 -1.32
#